data_AF-A0A9W9B1M9-F1
#
_entry.id   AF-A0A9W9B1M9-F1
#
_cell.length_a   1.000
_cell.length_b   1.000
_cell.length_c   1.000
_cell.angle_alpha   90.00
_cell.angle_beta   90.00
_cell.angle_gamma   90.00
#
_symmetry.space_group_name_H-M   'P 1'
#
loop_
_entity.id
_entity.type
_entity.pdbx_description
1 polymer ?
#
loop_
_entity_poly.entity_id
_entity_poly.type
_entity_poly.pdbx_seq_one_letter_code
_entity_poly.pdbx_strand_id
1 'polypeptide(L)'
;MPELAQSTHKCRRPHNDTRWWLARQVLPKLRDRVTEIIEDPLDRYRAGPFVLAHMNFNPQNIIFSREGGHILCVVDWEMSSTVPLWALVCYPSWFGQVYPTSRKRSSRETQIFKDVYIRELQSLTLEPSILSVVQNPRSEAKRRFADVATLPWPKAYRMLDWINENPRKR
;
A
#
# COMPACT_ATOMS: atom_id res chain seq x y z
N MET A 1 -16.36 -34.48 -21.50
CA MET A 1 -16.97 -33.23 -20.97
C MET A 1 -16.05 -32.01 -21.21
N PRO A 2 -15.86 -31.54 -22.46
CA PRO A 2 -15.05 -30.35 -22.76
C PRO A 2 -15.89 -29.07 -23.00
N GLU A 3 -17.22 -29.18 -23.06
CA GLU A 3 -18.10 -28.11 -23.55
C GLU A 3 -18.52 -27.08 -22.46
N LEU A 4 -18.25 -27.36 -21.18
CA LEU A 4 -18.52 -26.44 -20.08
C LEU A 4 -17.45 -25.35 -19.87
N ALA A 5 -16.30 -25.43 -20.57
CA ALA A 5 -15.24 -24.42 -20.47
C ALA A 5 -15.42 -23.23 -21.43
N GLN A 6 -16.39 -23.29 -22.36
CA GLN A 6 -16.57 -22.26 -23.39
C GLN A 6 -17.71 -21.26 -23.08
N SER A 7 -18.50 -21.46 -22.02
CA SER A 7 -19.70 -20.64 -21.77
C SER A 7 -19.51 -19.41 -20.88
N THR A 8 -18.34 -19.19 -20.27
CA THR A 8 -18.09 -18.00 -19.40
C THR A 8 -17.21 -16.92 -20.02
N HIS A 9 -16.61 -17.15 -21.19
CA HIS A 9 -15.73 -16.16 -21.85
C HIS A 9 -16.43 -15.21 -22.83
N LYS A 10 -17.76 -15.23 -22.94
CA LYS A 10 -18.51 -14.28 -23.78
C LYS A 10 -18.99 -13.06 -22.98
N CYS A 11 -18.05 -12.29 -22.44
CA CYS A 11 -18.25 -10.85 -22.21
C CYS A 11 -16.95 -10.14 -21.77
N ARG A 12 -16.32 -9.37 -22.68
CA ARG A 12 -15.96 -7.93 -22.51
C ARG A 12 -14.70 -7.50 -23.29
N ARG A 13 -14.97 -6.77 -24.39
CA ARG A 13 -14.26 -5.61 -24.99
C ARG A 13 -12.75 -5.73 -25.35
N PRO A 14 -12.34 -5.35 -26.58
CA PRO A 14 -10.94 -5.36 -27.06
C PRO A 14 -10.00 -4.34 -26.37
N HIS A 15 -10.46 -3.61 -25.35
CA HIS A 15 -9.65 -2.63 -24.61
C HIS A 15 -8.77 -3.24 -23.51
N ASN A 16 -8.98 -4.51 -23.16
CA ASN A 16 -8.25 -5.19 -22.08
C ASN A 16 -6.91 -5.80 -22.52
N ASP A 17 -6.75 -6.11 -23.81
CA ASP A 17 -5.57 -6.83 -24.30
C ASP A 17 -4.29 -5.99 -24.19
N THR A 18 -4.36 -4.70 -24.49
CA THR A 18 -3.21 -3.79 -24.38
C THR A 18 -2.75 -3.60 -22.93
N ARG A 19 -3.70 -3.50 -21.99
CA ARG A 19 -3.38 -3.33 -20.55
C ARG A 19 -2.76 -4.59 -19.98
N TRP A 20 -3.26 -5.76 -20.38
CA TRP A 20 -2.71 -7.04 -19.99
C TRP A 20 -1.30 -7.25 -20.56
N TRP A 21 -1.11 -6.96 -21.85
CA TRP A 21 0.20 -7.02 -22.49
C TRP A 21 1.23 -6.12 -21.79
N LEU A 22 0.82 -4.90 -21.43
CA LEU A 22 1.67 -3.99 -20.66
C LEU A 22 1.99 -4.55 -19.26
N ALA A 23 1.00 -5.07 -18.54
CA ALA A 23 1.21 -5.68 -17.23
C ALA A 23 2.24 -6.83 -17.29
N ARG A 24 2.16 -7.70 -18.31
CA ARG A 24 3.12 -8.79 -18.51
C ARG A 24 4.57 -8.31 -18.67
N GLN A 25 4.79 -7.12 -19.19
CA GLN A 25 6.14 -6.54 -19.31
C GLN A 25 6.60 -5.82 -18.06
N VAL A 26 5.68 -5.17 -17.36
CA VAL A 26 6.03 -4.30 -16.23
C VAL A 26 6.17 -5.08 -14.93
N LEU A 27 5.34 -6.10 -14.69
CA LEU A 27 5.37 -6.87 -13.45
C LEU A 27 6.72 -7.56 -13.19
N PRO A 28 7.38 -8.22 -14.18
CA PRO A 28 8.73 -8.75 -13.97
C PRO A 28 9.74 -7.66 -13.60
N LYS A 29 9.66 -6.49 -14.24
CA LYS A 29 10.55 -5.36 -13.93
C LYS A 29 10.34 -4.86 -12.51
N LEU A 30 9.10 -4.77 -12.03
CA LEU A 30 8.81 -4.42 -10.63
C LEU A 30 9.32 -5.49 -9.66
N ARG A 31 9.11 -6.78 -9.97
CA ARG A 31 9.63 -7.89 -9.16
C ARG A 31 11.15 -7.77 -8.98
N ASP A 32 11.88 -7.49 -10.05
CA ASP A 32 13.33 -7.37 -10.00
C ASP A 32 13.80 -6.11 -9.25
N ARG A 33 12.89 -5.22 -8.85
CA ARG A 33 13.16 -4.03 -8.01
C ARG A 33 12.91 -4.28 -6.53
N VAL A 34 12.24 -5.39 -6.17
CA VAL A 34 11.96 -5.73 -4.77
C VAL A 34 13.25 -5.85 -3.97
N THR A 35 14.23 -6.60 -4.47
CA THR A 35 15.52 -6.76 -3.76
C THR A 35 16.27 -5.45 -3.59
N GLU A 36 16.23 -4.56 -4.59
CA GLU A 36 16.92 -3.27 -4.54
C GLU A 36 16.29 -2.30 -3.53
N ILE A 37 14.96 -2.28 -3.44
CA ILE A 37 14.23 -1.24 -2.70
C ILE A 37 13.78 -1.76 -1.34
N ILE A 38 13.19 -2.95 -1.29
CA ILE A 38 12.64 -3.54 -0.07
C ILE A 38 13.74 -4.25 0.73
N GLU A 39 14.59 -5.03 0.05
CA GLU A 39 15.66 -5.82 0.69
C GLU A 39 16.99 -5.05 0.80
N ASP A 40 16.93 -3.71 0.70
CA ASP A 40 18.08 -2.80 0.79
C ASP A 40 19.02 -3.19 1.96
N PRO A 41 20.28 -3.59 1.69
CA PRO A 41 21.20 -4.05 2.72
C PRO A 41 21.62 -2.96 3.70
N LEU A 42 21.43 -1.69 3.35
CA LEU A 42 21.69 -0.55 4.23
C LEU A 42 20.47 -0.20 5.10
N ASP A 43 19.33 -0.88 4.90
CA ASP A 43 18.19 -0.78 5.80
C ASP A 43 18.25 -1.87 6.87
N ARG A 44 18.46 -1.44 8.12
CA ARG A 44 18.44 -2.28 9.31
C ARG A 44 17.13 -3.07 9.46
N TYR A 45 16.03 -2.58 8.88
CA TYR A 45 14.71 -3.18 8.97
C TYR A 45 14.20 -3.80 7.66
N ARG A 46 15.12 -4.19 6.76
CA ARG A 46 14.80 -4.79 5.45
C ARG A 46 13.79 -5.95 5.51
N ALA A 47 13.91 -6.83 6.50
CA ALA A 47 13.13 -8.06 6.63
C ALA A 47 12.63 -8.28 8.07
N GLY A 48 12.46 -7.22 8.85
CA GLY A 48 12.03 -7.32 10.24
C GLY A 48 12.34 -6.05 11.04
N PRO A 49 11.91 -5.94 12.31
CA PRO A 49 11.04 -6.88 12.99
C PRO A 49 9.68 -6.96 12.29
N PHE A 50 9.00 -8.10 12.44
CA PHE A 50 7.65 -8.26 11.92
C PHE A 50 6.65 -7.81 12.98
N VAL A 51 5.62 -7.12 12.54
CA VAL A 51 4.51 -6.66 13.39
C VAL A 51 3.20 -7.19 12.86
N LEU A 52 2.24 -7.40 13.74
CA LEU A 52 0.87 -7.73 13.35
C LEU A 52 0.21 -6.46 12.77
N ALA A 53 -0.25 -6.54 11.54
CA ALA A 53 -0.96 -5.46 10.86
C ALA A 53 -2.38 -5.87 10.50
N HIS A 54 -3.28 -4.90 10.58
CA HIS A 54 -4.67 -5.03 10.17
C HIS A 54 -4.81 -4.69 8.67
N MET A 55 -4.74 -5.68 7.78
CA MET A 55 -4.68 -5.39 6.33
C MET A 55 -5.97 -4.78 5.74
N ASN A 56 -7.07 -4.85 6.48
CA ASN A 56 -8.35 -4.22 6.12
C ASN A 56 -8.69 -3.03 7.04
N PHE A 57 -7.71 -2.16 7.34
CA PHE A 57 -7.89 -1.03 8.27
C PHE A 57 -8.69 0.12 7.65
N ASN A 58 -9.98 -0.10 7.42
CA ASN A 58 -10.94 0.88 6.91
C ASN A 58 -11.85 1.41 8.05
N PRO A 59 -12.53 2.56 7.88
CA PRO A 59 -13.32 3.16 8.96
C PRO A 59 -14.49 2.32 9.48
N GLN A 60 -14.98 1.33 8.74
CA GLN A 60 -16.05 0.43 9.20
C GLN A 60 -15.55 -0.56 10.26
N ASN A 61 -14.24 -0.80 10.28
CA ASN A 61 -13.57 -1.71 11.21
C ASN A 61 -12.98 -0.97 12.43
N ILE A 62 -13.33 0.31 12.60
CA ILE A 62 -12.88 1.16 13.72
C ILE A 62 -14.11 1.61 14.51
N ILE A 63 -14.16 1.27 15.78
CA ILE A 63 -15.22 1.71 16.69
C ILE A 63 -14.74 2.96 17.41
N PHE A 64 -15.52 4.04 17.31
CA PHE A 64 -15.22 5.33 17.93
C PHE A 64 -16.12 5.58 19.14
N SER A 65 -15.59 6.28 20.14
CA SER A 65 -16.40 6.77 21.27
C SER A 65 -17.33 7.89 20.83
N ARG A 66 -18.57 7.85 21.34
CA ARG A 66 -19.59 8.87 21.07
C ARG A 66 -19.23 10.24 21.62
N GLU A 67 -18.48 10.30 22.71
CA GLU A 67 -18.28 11.53 23.49
C GLU A 67 -17.06 12.34 23.04
N GLY A 68 -16.11 11.73 22.32
CA GLY A 68 -14.87 12.41 21.96
C GLY A 68 -14.19 11.93 20.68
N GLY A 69 -14.80 11.00 19.93
CA GLY A 69 -14.25 10.54 18.65
C GLY A 69 -12.90 9.80 18.76
N HIS A 70 -12.47 9.42 19.96
CA HIS A 70 -11.30 8.55 20.12
C HIS A 70 -11.63 7.11 19.72
N ILE A 71 -10.62 6.38 19.26
CA ILE A 71 -10.76 4.98 18.86
C ILE A 71 -10.91 4.13 20.12
N LEU A 72 -12.00 3.38 20.21
CA LEU A 72 -12.27 2.42 21.29
C LEU A 72 -11.68 1.04 20.97
N CYS A 73 -11.88 0.57 19.74
CA CYS A 73 -11.28 -0.69 19.29
C CYS A 73 -11.23 -0.79 17.77
N VAL A 74 -10.40 -1.72 17.30
CA VAL A 74 -10.33 -2.16 15.92
C VAL A 74 -10.83 -3.61 15.86
N VAL A 75 -11.79 -3.88 14.99
CA VAL A 75 -12.47 -5.18 14.85
C VAL A 75 -12.17 -5.78 13.47
N ASP A 76 -12.63 -7.02 13.22
CA ASP A 76 -12.50 -7.68 11.91
C ASP A 76 -11.05 -7.98 11.48
N TRP A 77 -10.34 -8.71 12.35
CA TRP A 77 -8.94 -9.10 12.19
C TRP A 77 -8.72 -10.30 11.24
N GLU A 78 -9.74 -10.73 10.49
CA GLU A 78 -9.66 -11.92 9.62
C GLU A 78 -8.58 -11.77 8.52
N MET A 79 -8.37 -10.54 8.06
CA MET A 79 -7.35 -10.19 7.07
C MET A 79 -6.03 -9.74 7.72
N SER A 80 -5.82 -10.01 9.01
CA SER A 80 -4.56 -9.62 9.67
C SER A 80 -3.37 -10.43 9.14
N SER A 81 -2.20 -9.80 9.13
CA SER A 81 -0.98 -10.45 8.65
C SER A 81 0.25 -9.90 9.37
N THR A 82 1.29 -10.72 9.46
CA THR A 82 2.61 -10.30 9.91
C THR A 82 3.33 -9.58 8.77
N VAL A 83 3.63 -8.30 8.94
CA VAL A 83 4.31 -7.48 7.93
C VAL A 83 5.63 -6.94 8.48
N PRO A 84 6.62 -6.65 7.63
CA PRO A 84 7.83 -5.95 8.07
C PRO A 84 7.47 -4.59 8.69
N LEU A 85 8.18 -4.18 9.75
CA LEU A 85 7.93 -2.92 10.46
C LEU A 85 7.93 -1.70 9.53
N TRP A 86 8.73 -1.71 8.46
CA TRP A 86 8.76 -0.61 7.49
C TRP A 86 7.39 -0.35 6.83
N ALA A 87 6.50 -1.34 6.81
CA ALA A 87 5.13 -1.17 6.29
C ALA A 87 4.29 -0.19 7.11
N LEU A 88 4.72 0.19 8.33
CA LEU A 88 4.03 1.22 9.14
C LEU A 88 3.92 2.57 8.42
N VAL A 89 4.86 2.90 7.53
CA VAL A 89 4.78 4.15 6.75
C VAL A 89 3.88 4.03 5.51
N CYS A 90 3.33 2.84 5.22
CA CYS A 90 2.29 2.69 4.22
C CYS A 90 0.96 3.20 4.79
N TYR A 91 0.36 4.17 4.10
CA TYR A 91 -0.86 4.82 4.59
C TYR A 91 -2.10 3.95 4.35
N PRO A 92 -3.07 3.96 5.28
CA PRO A 92 -4.38 3.35 5.03
C PRO A 92 -5.00 3.87 3.73
N SER A 93 -5.52 2.96 2.91
CA SER A 93 -6.03 3.27 1.56
C SER A 93 -7.14 4.32 1.58
N TRP A 94 -7.92 4.38 2.68
CA TRP A 94 -8.98 5.34 2.87
C TRP A 94 -8.47 6.76 3.16
N PHE A 95 -7.18 7.03 3.40
CA PHE A 95 -6.71 8.42 3.57
C PHE A 95 -7.01 9.28 2.35
N GLY A 96 -6.91 8.71 1.15
CA GLY A 96 -7.24 9.40 -0.10
C GLY A 96 -8.74 9.39 -0.47
N GLN A 97 -9.61 8.77 0.34
CA GLN A 97 -11.01 8.54 -0.03
C GLN A 97 -11.97 8.67 1.16
N VAL A 98 -13.08 9.39 0.97
CA VAL A 98 -14.13 9.47 1.97
C VAL A 98 -14.93 8.17 1.96
N TYR A 99 -14.95 7.48 3.09
CA TYR A 99 -15.80 6.31 3.32
C TYR A 99 -17.17 6.77 3.87
N PRO A 100 -18.29 6.09 3.52
CA PRO A 100 -18.42 4.98 2.56
C PRO A 100 -18.60 5.42 1.10
N THR A 101 -18.69 6.72 0.82
CA THR A 101 -19.06 7.27 -0.50
C THR A 101 -18.02 7.03 -1.59
N SER A 102 -16.81 6.58 -1.23
CA SER A 102 -15.66 6.39 -2.13
C SER A 102 -15.26 7.68 -2.90
N ARG A 103 -15.73 8.85 -2.43
CA ARG A 103 -15.37 10.14 -3.01
C ARG A 103 -13.88 10.38 -2.77
N LYS A 104 -13.12 10.69 -3.81
CA LYS A 104 -11.70 11.04 -3.65
C LYS A 104 -11.57 12.33 -2.83
N ARG A 105 -10.68 12.33 -1.83
CA ARG A 105 -10.25 13.55 -1.15
C ARG A 105 -9.36 14.36 -2.07
N SER A 106 -9.29 15.67 -1.83
CA SER A 106 -8.29 16.51 -2.48
C SER A 106 -6.88 16.08 -2.09
N SER A 107 -5.88 16.45 -2.90
CA SER A 107 -4.47 16.19 -2.59
C SER A 107 -4.06 16.82 -1.25
N ARG A 108 -4.58 18.03 -0.96
CA ARG A 108 -4.32 18.75 0.29
C ARG A 108 -4.89 18.00 1.50
N GLU A 109 -6.15 17.59 1.46
CA GLU A 109 -6.75 16.81 2.56
C GLU A 109 -6.04 15.49 2.76
N THR A 110 -5.73 14.77 1.67
CA THR A 110 -4.98 13.50 1.74
C THR A 110 -3.64 13.70 2.43
N GLN A 111 -2.94 14.80 2.13
CA GLN A 111 -1.66 15.10 2.75
C GLN A 111 -1.81 15.39 4.25
N ILE A 112 -2.85 16.12 4.67
CA ILE A 112 -3.13 16.36 6.09
C ILE A 112 -3.27 15.05 6.87
N PHE A 113 -4.02 14.07 6.36
CA PHE A 113 -4.15 12.77 7.03
C PHE A 113 -2.81 12.05 7.16
N LYS A 114 -1.98 12.08 6.11
CA LYS A 114 -0.65 11.47 6.11
C LYS A 114 0.27 12.14 7.13
N ASP A 115 0.29 13.48 7.15
CA ASP A 115 1.13 14.25 8.05
C ASP A 115 0.73 14.05 9.51
N VAL A 116 -0.58 14.04 9.80
CA VAL A 116 -1.10 13.73 11.14
C VAL A 116 -0.69 12.32 11.55
N TYR A 117 -0.88 11.32 10.68
CA TYR A 117 -0.51 9.94 11.00
C TYR A 117 0.97 9.79 11.34
N ILE A 118 1.87 10.39 10.55
CA ILE A 118 3.32 10.36 10.84
C ILE A 118 3.64 11.08 12.15
N ARG A 119 3.02 12.25 12.37
CA ARG A 119 3.21 13.03 13.60
C ARG A 119 2.77 12.25 14.84
N GLU A 120 1.60 11.61 14.78
CA GLU A 120 1.08 10.80 15.89
C GLU A 120 1.94 9.56 16.12
N LEU A 121 2.43 8.90 15.07
CA LEU A 121 3.41 7.82 15.22
C LEU A 121 4.69 8.28 15.92
N GLN A 122 5.14 9.51 15.65
CA GLN A 122 6.33 10.08 16.29
C GLN A 122 6.09 10.51 17.74
N SER A 123 4.90 11.05 18.06
CA SER A 123 4.59 11.58 19.39
C SER A 123 4.14 10.52 20.38
N LEU A 124 3.38 9.51 19.92
CA LEU A 124 2.72 8.55 20.80
C LEU A 124 3.53 7.26 21.00
N THR A 125 4.55 7.00 20.18
CA THR A 125 5.37 5.81 20.34
C THR A 125 6.54 6.04 21.29
N LEU A 126 6.79 5.06 22.16
CA LEU A 126 8.03 4.97 22.94
C LEU A 126 9.02 3.98 22.32
N GLU A 127 8.62 3.29 21.24
CA GLU A 127 9.41 2.24 20.62
C GLU A 127 10.50 2.82 19.71
N PRO A 128 11.80 2.65 20.03
CA PRO A 128 12.88 3.19 19.21
C PRO A 128 12.89 2.63 17.78
N SER A 129 12.39 1.40 17.61
CA SER A 129 12.27 0.74 16.31
C SER A 129 11.28 1.46 15.39
N ILE A 130 10.11 1.87 15.93
CA ILE A 130 9.10 2.62 15.20
C ILE A 130 9.65 3.99 14.81
N LEU A 131 10.28 4.72 15.73
CA LEU A 131 10.88 6.02 15.44
C LEU A 131 11.94 5.92 14.34
N SER A 132 12.81 4.91 14.43
CA SER A 132 13.85 4.69 13.43
C SER A 132 13.28 4.39 12.05
N VAL A 133 12.14 3.70 11.94
CA VAL A 133 11.45 3.47 10.66
C VAL A 133 10.80 4.74 10.13
N VAL A 134 10.06 5.46 10.98
CA VAL A 134 9.28 6.64 10.58
C VAL A 134 10.19 7.82 10.19
N GLN A 135 11.37 7.92 10.80
CA GLN A 135 12.35 8.95 10.50
C GLN A 135 13.33 8.55 9.38
N ASN A 136 13.32 7.29 8.93
CA ASN A 136 14.23 6.82 7.89
C ASN A 136 13.79 7.34 6.52
N PRO A 137 14.59 8.19 5.84
CA PRO A 137 14.24 8.72 4.52
C PRO A 137 14.12 7.61 3.45
N ARG A 138 14.73 6.44 3.66
CA ARG A 138 14.61 5.28 2.77
C ARG A 138 13.23 4.64 2.87
N SER A 139 12.53 4.77 4.00
CA SER A 139 11.16 4.26 4.17
C SER A 139 10.17 4.91 3.19
N GLU A 140 10.39 6.18 2.81
CA GLU A 140 9.58 6.86 1.79
C GLU A 140 9.72 6.22 0.41
N ALA A 141 10.93 5.79 0.02
CA ALA A 141 11.15 5.08 -1.23
C ALA A 141 10.46 3.70 -1.23
N LYS A 142 10.55 2.96 -0.12
CA LYS A 142 9.84 1.69 0.07
C LYS A 142 8.34 1.85 -0.04
N ARG A 143 7.79 2.86 0.64
CA ARG A 143 6.37 3.20 0.62
C ARG A 143 5.88 3.49 -0.80
N ARG A 144 6.59 4.37 -1.52
CA ARG A 144 6.26 4.73 -2.92
C ARG A 144 6.30 3.52 -3.84
N PHE A 145 7.29 2.64 -3.66
CA PHE A 145 7.36 1.40 -4.41
C PHE A 145 6.18 0.48 -4.07
N ALA A 146 5.85 0.29 -2.80
CA ALA A 146 4.70 -0.51 -2.36
C ALA A 146 3.36 0.01 -2.90
N ASP A 147 3.16 1.34 -2.89
CA ASP A 147 1.96 2.00 -3.44
C ASP A 147 1.76 1.65 -4.93
N VAL A 148 2.85 1.49 -5.68
CA VAL A 148 2.83 1.17 -7.11
C VAL A 148 2.75 -0.34 -7.35
N ALA A 149 3.52 -1.12 -6.61
CA ALA A 149 3.59 -2.58 -6.75
C ALA A 149 2.28 -3.28 -6.37
N THR A 150 1.47 -2.67 -5.49
CA THR A 150 0.16 -3.19 -5.07
C THR A 150 -1.00 -2.70 -5.94
N LEU A 151 -0.74 -1.86 -6.96
CA LEU A 151 -1.81 -1.45 -7.88
C LEU A 151 -2.37 -2.65 -8.65
N PRO A 152 -3.68 -2.67 -8.92
CA PRO A 152 -4.26 -3.70 -9.78
C PRO A 152 -3.68 -3.61 -11.18
N TRP A 153 -3.45 -4.75 -11.83
CA TRP A 153 -2.82 -4.85 -13.16
C TRP A 153 -3.40 -3.93 -14.25
N PRO A 154 -4.70 -3.54 -14.27
CA PRO A 154 -5.21 -2.58 -15.26
C PRO A 154 -4.55 -1.19 -15.14
N LYS A 155 -3.84 -0.91 -14.04
CA LYS A 155 -3.06 0.31 -13.81
C LYS A 155 -1.56 0.14 -14.12
N ALA A 156 -1.17 -0.87 -14.90
CA ALA A 156 0.23 -1.13 -15.27
C ALA A 156 0.95 0.07 -15.92
N TYR A 157 0.23 1.00 -16.53
CA TYR A 157 0.82 2.26 -17.03
C TYR A 157 1.46 3.09 -15.92
N ARG A 158 0.83 3.19 -14.74
CA ARG A 158 1.39 3.90 -13.59
C ARG A 158 2.64 3.21 -13.03
N MET A 159 2.67 1.89 -13.14
CA MET A 159 3.85 1.11 -12.77
C MET A 159 5.01 1.40 -13.72
N LEU A 160 4.73 1.51 -15.03
CA LEU A 160 5.72 1.89 -16.03
C LEU A 160 6.22 3.32 -15.82
N ASP A 161 5.31 4.28 -15.59
CA ASP A 161 5.65 5.68 -15.31
C ASP A 161 6.63 5.76 -14.14
N TRP A 162 6.33 5.06 -13.04
CA TRP A 162 7.20 5.00 -11.87
C TRP A 162 8.58 4.40 -12.18
N ILE A 163 8.66 3.31 -12.95
CA ILE A 163 9.94 2.70 -13.35
C ILE A 163 10.80 3.69 -14.15
N ASN A 164 10.17 4.44 -15.06
CA ASN A 164 10.88 5.41 -15.91
C ASN A 164 11.37 6.62 -15.09
N GLU A 165 10.58 7.08 -14.12
CA GLU A 165 10.95 8.17 -13.21
C GLU A 165 12.01 7.77 -12.18
N ASN A 166 12.13 6.47 -11.88
CA ASN A 166 13.05 5.94 -10.86
C ASN A 166 13.98 4.90 -11.48
N PRO A 167 14.92 5.30 -12.37
CA PRO A 167 15.84 4.35 -13.00
C PRO A 167 16.75 3.69 -11.97
N ARG A 168 17.28 2.50 -12.31
CA ARG A 168 18.32 1.83 -11.51
C ARG A 168 19.52 2.76 -11.36
N LYS A 169 19.96 2.95 -10.11
CA LYS A 169 21.28 3.54 -9.87
C LYS A 169 22.32 2.51 -10.34
N ARG A 170 23.13 2.90 -11.32
CA ARG A 170 24.22 2.08 -11.85
C ARG A 170 25.34 1.94 -10.82
#